data_AF-A0A1J0KKL8-F1
#
_entry.id   AF-A0A1J0KKL8-F1
#
_cell.length_a   1.000
_cell.length_b   1.000
_cell.length_c   1.000
_cell.angle_alpha   90.00
_cell.angle_beta   90.00
_cell.angle_gamma   90.00
#
_symmetry.space_group_name_H-M   'P 1'
#
loop_
_entity.id
_entity.type
_entity.pdbx_description
1 polymer ?
#
loop_
_entity_poly.entity_id
_entity_poly.type
_entity_poly.pdbx_seq_one_letter_code
_entity_poly.pdbx_strand_id
1 'polypeptide(L)'
;MKILALSGILLILIISSSLGLMDPKRFGKKFAELIYKCHRSCKVITGVPQQLIEGVKVGQFPDNETDIQYYTLCLWASSGELNDDYTLKKDQLVEYLAEMNITHQADIYETCNKNAIKLVGLSLYKQIWEMQKCIYKNIPTEDFIFY
;
A
#
# COMPACT_ATOMS: atom_id res chain seq x y z
N MET A 1 30.33 -9.21 -29.72
CA MET A 1 29.39 -8.06 -29.67
C MET A 1 27.96 -8.46 -29.23
N LYS A 2 27.78 -9.47 -28.36
CA LYS A 2 26.47 -9.85 -27.79
C LYS A 2 26.40 -9.69 -26.27
N ILE A 3 27.55 -9.74 -25.58
CA ILE A 3 27.65 -9.64 -24.12
C ILE A 3 27.42 -8.20 -23.63
N LEU A 4 27.88 -7.19 -24.38
CA LEU A 4 27.69 -5.77 -24.05
C LEU A 4 26.21 -5.30 -24.13
N ALA A 5 25.38 -5.95 -24.96
CA ALA A 5 23.97 -5.62 -25.08
C ALA A 5 23.14 -6.13 -23.89
N LEU A 6 23.50 -7.28 -23.32
CA LEU A 6 22.85 -7.88 -22.16
C LEU A 6 23.06 -7.05 -20.88
N SER A 7 24.25 -6.49 -20.69
CA SER A 7 24.55 -5.64 -19.54
C SER A 7 23.79 -4.31 -19.56
N GLY A 8 23.53 -3.74 -20.74
CA GLY A 8 22.77 -2.50 -20.90
C GLY A 8 21.28 -2.67 -20.61
N ILE A 9 20.67 -3.79 -21.05
CA ILE A 9 19.25 -4.08 -20.82
C ILE A 9 18.97 -4.32 -19.33
N LEU A 10 19.89 -4.99 -18.62
CA LEU A 10 19.74 -5.25 -17.18
C LEU A 10 19.77 -3.96 -16.36
N LEU A 11 20.63 -2.99 -16.72
CA LEU A 11 20.69 -1.69 -16.03
C LEU A 11 19.41 -0.86 -16.23
N ILE A 12 18.81 -0.91 -17.42
CA ILE A 12 17.59 -0.16 -17.75
C ILE A 12 16.39 -0.69 -16.93
N LEU A 13 16.29 -2.01 -16.76
CA LEU A 13 15.22 -2.64 -15.95
C LEU A 13 15.33 -2.28 -14.46
N ILE A 14 16.54 -2.16 -13.93
CA ILE A 14 16.77 -1.78 -12.52
C ILE A 14 16.36 -0.32 -12.27
N ILE A 15 16.59 0.59 -13.24
CA ILE A 15 16.20 2.00 -13.11
C ILE A 15 14.68 2.19 -13.26
N SER A 16 14.02 1.47 -14.18
CA SER A 16 12.55 1.55 -14.33
C SER A 16 11.79 1.03 -13.10
N SER A 17 12.41 0.17 -12.30
CA SER A 17 11.82 -0.34 -11.04
C SER A 17 11.75 0.73 -9.94
N SER A 18 12.48 1.84 -10.08
CA SER A 18 12.50 2.94 -9.10
C SER A 18 11.51 4.06 -9.42
N LEU A 19 10.85 3.99 -10.57
CA LEU A 19 9.86 4.95 -11.04
C LEU A 19 8.55 4.23 -11.34
N GLY A 20 7.95 3.61 -10.32
CA GLY A 20 6.51 3.41 -10.27
C GLY A 20 5.83 4.77 -10.17
N LEU A 21 5.86 5.55 -11.26
CA LEU A 21 5.25 6.87 -11.30
C LEU A 21 3.73 6.65 -11.26
N MET A 22 3.17 6.84 -10.08
CA MET A 22 1.74 6.83 -9.82
C MET A 22 1.03 7.80 -10.77
N ASP A 23 -0.05 7.37 -11.42
CA ASP A 23 -0.80 8.23 -12.35
C ASP A 23 -1.63 9.26 -11.56
N PRO A 24 -1.24 10.55 -11.55
CA PRO A 24 -1.97 11.57 -10.80
C PRO A 24 -3.40 11.76 -11.32
N LYS A 25 -3.70 11.33 -12.56
CA LYS A 25 -5.06 11.35 -13.10
C LYS A 25 -5.99 10.35 -12.42
N ARG A 26 -5.44 9.24 -11.93
CA ARG A 26 -6.20 8.22 -11.21
C ARG A 26 -6.47 8.64 -9.77
N PHE A 27 -5.45 9.16 -9.10
CA PHE A 27 -5.51 9.38 -7.64
C PHE A 27 -5.95 10.77 -7.23
N GLY A 28 -5.94 11.76 -8.13
CA GLY A 28 -6.09 13.16 -7.75
C GLY A 28 -4.80 13.72 -7.18
N LYS A 29 -4.65 15.06 -7.22
CA LYS A 29 -3.38 15.71 -6.89
C LYS A 29 -3.04 15.57 -5.40
N LYS A 30 -4.02 15.79 -4.51
CA LYS A 30 -3.78 15.81 -3.06
C LYS A 30 -3.45 14.41 -2.56
N PHE A 31 -4.20 13.40 -3.01
CA PHE A 31 -3.88 12.03 -2.63
C PHE A 31 -2.57 11.54 -3.26
N ALA A 32 -2.24 11.91 -4.50
CA ALA A 32 -0.94 11.55 -5.10
C ALA A 32 0.27 12.13 -4.33
N GLU A 33 0.19 13.37 -3.86
CA GLU A 33 1.23 13.98 -3.02
C GLU A 33 1.37 13.27 -1.67
N LEU A 34 0.25 12.91 -1.03
CA LEU A 34 0.24 12.15 0.21
C LEU A 34 0.91 10.79 0.03
N ILE A 35 0.48 10.04 -0.99
CA ILE A 35 1.03 8.72 -1.33
C ILE A 35 2.54 8.81 -1.51
N TYR A 36 3.02 9.76 -2.31
CA TYR A 36 4.45 9.93 -2.57
C TYR A 36 5.24 10.17 -1.27
N LYS A 37 4.72 11.01 -0.38
CA LYS A 37 5.32 11.30 0.93
C LYS A 37 5.33 10.07 1.84
N CYS A 38 4.21 9.36 1.94
CA CYS A 38 4.06 8.16 2.77
C CYS A 38 4.98 7.05 2.26
N HIS A 39 4.94 6.73 0.97
CA HIS A 39 5.79 5.74 0.31
C HIS A 39 7.27 5.99 0.62
N ARG A 40 7.75 7.21 0.33
CA ARG A 40 9.16 7.56 0.51
C ARG A 40 9.60 7.41 1.96
N SER A 41 8.79 7.90 2.89
CA SER A 41 9.11 7.85 4.33
C SER A 41 9.09 6.41 4.84
N CYS A 42 8.06 5.65 4.50
CA CYS A 42 7.90 4.28 4.97
C CYS A 42 8.95 3.33 4.41
N LYS A 43 9.36 3.50 3.15
CA LYS A 43 10.51 2.74 2.61
C LYS A 43 11.81 3.03 3.35
N VAL A 44 12.06 4.28 3.72
CA VAL A 44 13.26 4.65 4.50
C VAL A 44 13.20 4.05 5.90
N ILE A 45 12.01 4.06 6.54
CA ILE A 45 11.82 3.54 7.90
C ILE A 45 11.98 2.01 7.95
N THR A 46 11.40 1.29 6.99
CA THR A 46 11.33 -0.18 7.06
C THR A 46 12.41 -0.89 6.26
N GLY A 47 13.05 -0.20 5.31
CA GLY A 47 14.02 -0.81 4.40
C GLY A 47 13.42 -1.82 3.42
N VAL A 48 12.09 -1.84 3.26
CA VAL A 48 11.40 -2.84 2.44
C VAL A 48 11.90 -2.84 0.98
N PRO A 49 12.22 -4.02 0.40
CA PRO A 49 12.53 -4.14 -1.02
C PRO A 49 11.35 -3.75 -1.89
N GLN A 50 11.62 -2.99 -2.96
CA GLN A 50 10.59 -2.61 -3.94
C GLN A 50 9.87 -3.83 -4.52
N GLN A 51 10.56 -4.97 -4.67
CA GLN A 51 9.96 -6.20 -5.18
C GLN A 51 8.80 -6.71 -4.33
N LEU A 52 8.88 -6.59 -3.00
CA LEU A 52 7.77 -6.99 -2.12
C LEU A 52 6.57 -6.06 -2.28
N ILE A 53 6.81 -4.76 -2.43
CA ILE A 53 5.77 -3.76 -2.69
C ILE A 53 5.05 -4.07 -4.01
N GLU A 54 5.80 -4.30 -5.09
CA GLU A 54 5.22 -4.67 -6.39
C GLU A 54 4.46 -6.01 -6.34
N GLY A 55 4.92 -6.95 -5.52
CA GLY A 55 4.20 -8.19 -5.26
C GLY A 55 2.83 -7.96 -4.63
N VAL A 56 2.74 -7.11 -3.59
CA VAL A 56 1.46 -6.82 -2.92
C VAL A 56 0.47 -6.14 -3.86
N LYS A 57 0.94 -5.25 -4.75
CA LYS A 57 0.08 -4.60 -5.77
C LYS A 57 -0.65 -5.59 -6.67
N VAL A 58 -0.11 -6.79 -6.84
CA VAL A 58 -0.71 -7.88 -7.65
C VAL A 58 -1.19 -9.06 -6.79
N GLY A 59 -1.38 -8.84 -5.48
CA GLY A 59 -1.99 -9.81 -4.58
C GLY A 59 -1.04 -10.83 -3.96
N GLN A 60 0.28 -10.60 -3.99
CA GLN A 60 1.24 -11.45 -3.29
C GLN A 60 1.43 -10.95 -1.86
N PHE A 61 1.05 -11.77 -0.88
CA PHE A 61 1.15 -11.45 0.54
C PHE A 61 2.10 -12.43 1.25
N PRO A 62 3.42 -12.16 1.25
CA PRO A 62 4.39 -13.04 1.87
C PRO A 62 4.38 -12.89 3.40
N ASP A 63 3.63 -13.76 4.09
CA ASP A 63 3.44 -13.71 5.55
C ASP A 63 4.74 -13.92 6.36
N ASN A 64 5.80 -14.42 5.72
CA ASN A 64 7.13 -14.60 6.30
C ASN A 64 8.02 -13.34 6.23
N GLU A 65 7.66 -12.35 5.41
CA GLU A 65 8.44 -11.12 5.23
C GLU A 65 7.89 -10.02 6.14
N THR A 66 8.66 -9.64 7.16
CA THR A 66 8.18 -8.75 8.23
C THR A 66 8.26 -7.26 7.85
N ASP A 67 9.21 -6.90 7.00
CA ASP A 67 9.44 -5.54 6.49
C ASP A 67 8.27 -4.99 5.68
N ILE A 68 7.64 -5.80 4.82
CA ILE A 68 6.46 -5.40 4.04
C ILE A 68 5.20 -5.24 4.93
N GLN A 69 5.11 -6.00 6.02
CA GLN A 69 4.02 -5.85 6.99
C GLN A 69 4.18 -4.56 7.80
N TYR A 70 5.40 -4.25 8.25
CA TYR A 70 5.70 -2.96 8.88
C TYR A 70 5.54 -1.79 7.90
N TYR A 71 5.89 -1.98 6.64
CA TYR A 71 5.68 -0.98 5.60
C TYR A 71 4.20 -0.67 5.44
N THR A 72 3.37 -1.70 5.37
CA THR A 72 1.91 -1.57 5.30
C THR A 72 1.35 -0.81 6.51
N LEU A 73 1.78 -1.16 7.73
CA LEU A 73 1.42 -0.40 8.93
C LEU A 73 1.84 1.07 8.84
N CYS A 74 3.07 1.32 8.40
CA CYS A 74 3.59 2.67 8.26
C CYS A 74 2.76 3.50 7.27
N LEU A 75 2.32 2.92 6.15
CA LEU A 75 1.48 3.61 5.17
C LEU A 75 0.16 4.08 5.80
N TRP A 76 -0.56 3.17 6.46
CA TRP A 76 -1.83 3.47 7.13
C TRP A 76 -1.67 4.49 8.27
N ALA A 77 -0.58 4.42 9.04
CA ALA A 77 -0.31 5.38 10.10
C ALA A 77 0.07 6.76 9.53
N SER A 78 0.86 6.80 8.46
CA SER A 78 1.38 8.04 7.88
C SER A 78 0.36 8.80 7.02
N SER A 79 -0.64 8.10 6.48
CA SER A 79 -1.72 8.71 5.70
C SER A 79 -2.71 9.52 6.55
N GLY A 80 -2.67 9.33 7.88
CA GLY A 80 -3.57 9.96 8.83
C GLY A 80 -4.93 9.30 8.93
N GLU A 81 -5.16 8.17 8.24
CA GLU A 81 -6.44 7.45 8.17
C GLU A 81 -6.76 6.62 9.41
N LEU A 82 -5.83 6.50 10.35
CA LEU A 82 -6.05 5.78 11.61
C LEU A 82 -6.25 6.75 12.78
N ASN A 83 -7.18 6.41 13.67
CA ASN A 83 -7.30 6.97 15.02
C ASN A 83 -6.18 6.42 15.93
N ASP A 84 -6.07 6.97 17.14
CA ASP A 84 -5.07 6.54 18.14
C ASP A 84 -5.29 5.09 18.60
N ASP A 85 -6.51 4.57 18.46
CA ASP A 85 -6.88 3.17 18.73
C ASP A 85 -6.76 2.26 17.49
N TYR A 86 -6.19 2.78 16.40
CA TYR A 86 -6.00 2.10 15.12
C TYR A 86 -7.29 1.73 14.38
N THR A 87 -8.43 2.31 14.77
CA THR A 87 -9.64 2.30 13.95
C THR A 87 -9.52 3.27 12.77
N LEU A 88 -10.19 2.98 11.65
CA LEU A 88 -10.22 3.90 10.51
C LEU A 88 -11.02 5.18 10.80
N LYS A 89 -10.46 6.32 10.42
CA LYS A 89 -11.14 7.61 10.30
C LYS A 89 -11.95 7.63 9.01
N LYS A 90 -13.22 7.21 9.11
CA LYS A 90 -14.13 7.06 7.96
C LYS A 90 -14.18 8.31 7.07
N ASP A 91 -14.28 9.50 7.67
CA ASP A 91 -14.38 10.75 6.91
C ASP A 91 -13.12 11.02 6.07
N GLN A 92 -11.93 10.76 6.64
CA GLN A 92 -10.66 10.93 5.93
C GLN A 92 -10.51 9.92 4.79
N LEU A 93 -10.89 8.67 5.04
CA LEU A 93 -10.90 7.62 4.03
C LEU A 93 -11.85 7.97 2.87
N VAL A 94 -13.07 8.41 3.17
CA VAL A 94 -14.06 8.80 2.15
C VAL A 94 -13.56 9.97 1.31
N GLU A 95 -12.90 10.95 1.92
CA GLU A 95 -12.28 12.06 1.19
C GLU A 95 -11.26 11.56 0.16
N TYR A 96 -10.37 10.63 0.55
CA TYR A 96 -9.39 10.06 -0.37
C TYR A 96 -10.04 9.20 -1.45
N LEU A 97 -11.01 8.35 -1.10
CA LEU A 97 -11.74 7.52 -2.07
C LEU A 97 -12.56 8.36 -3.06
N ALA A 98 -12.97 9.58 -2.69
CA ALA A 98 -13.67 10.52 -3.57
C ALA A 98 -12.77 11.04 -4.69
N GLU A 99 -11.48 11.28 -4.44
CA GLU A 99 -10.54 11.70 -5.49
C GLU A 99 -10.38 10.63 -6.59
N MET A 100 -10.69 9.37 -6.28
CA MET A 100 -10.65 8.22 -7.19
C MET A 100 -12.02 7.76 -7.70
N ASN A 101 -13.12 8.40 -7.28
CA ASN A 101 -14.51 7.99 -7.57
C ASN A 101 -14.88 6.56 -7.10
N ILE A 102 -14.28 6.09 -6.01
CA ILE A 102 -14.50 4.74 -5.43
C ILE A 102 -15.04 4.78 -3.99
N THR A 103 -15.74 5.86 -3.60
CA THR A 103 -16.31 6.03 -2.25
C THR A 103 -17.24 4.90 -1.83
N HIS A 104 -17.90 4.25 -2.79
CA HIS A 104 -18.77 3.09 -2.56
C HIS A 104 -18.04 1.90 -1.89
N GLN A 105 -16.71 1.91 -1.86
CA GLN A 105 -15.90 0.85 -1.24
C GLN A 105 -15.56 1.13 0.23
N ALA A 106 -15.87 2.31 0.77
CA ALA A 106 -15.47 2.72 2.13
C ALA A 106 -15.90 1.71 3.22
N ASP A 107 -17.08 1.12 3.09
CA ASP A 107 -17.59 0.14 4.07
C ASP A 107 -16.78 -1.18 4.08
N ILE A 108 -16.15 -1.53 2.95
CA ILE A 108 -15.26 -2.70 2.86
C ILE A 108 -14.00 -2.45 3.67
N TYR A 109 -13.37 -1.29 3.49
CA TYR A 109 -12.21 -0.87 4.28
C TYR A 109 -12.52 -0.84 5.77
N GLU A 110 -13.66 -0.23 6.15
CA GLU A 110 -14.11 -0.16 7.55
C GLU A 110 -14.34 -1.55 8.15
N THR A 111 -14.99 -2.44 7.40
CA THR A 111 -15.22 -3.83 7.84
C THR A 111 -13.91 -4.60 8.01
N CYS A 112 -12.98 -4.46 7.06
CA CYS A 112 -11.68 -5.11 7.13
C CYS A 112 -10.84 -4.61 8.31
N ASN A 113 -10.81 -3.30 8.57
CA ASN A 113 -10.15 -2.74 9.74
C ASN A 113 -10.76 -3.25 11.05
N LYS A 114 -12.10 -3.18 11.19
CA LYS A 114 -12.81 -3.65 12.39
C LYS A 114 -12.54 -5.12 12.70
N ASN A 115 -12.41 -5.97 11.69
CA ASN A 115 -12.10 -7.38 11.88
C ASN A 115 -10.63 -7.59 12.24
N ALA A 116 -9.72 -6.88 11.58
CA ALA A 116 -8.29 -6.97 11.80
C ALA A 116 -7.85 -6.56 13.21
N ILE A 117 -8.31 -5.41 13.72
CA ILE A 117 -7.92 -4.91 15.04
C ILE A 117 -8.45 -5.78 16.20
N LYS A 118 -9.44 -6.64 15.92
CA LYS A 118 -9.99 -7.61 16.88
C LYS A 118 -9.21 -8.93 16.93
N LEU A 119 -8.19 -9.11 16.09
CA LEU A 119 -7.37 -10.32 16.08
C LEU A 119 -6.42 -10.32 17.29
N VAL A 120 -6.94 -10.82 18.42
CA VAL A 120 -6.21 -10.93 19.69
C VAL A 120 -4.98 -11.84 19.52
N GLY A 121 -3.86 -11.44 20.12
CA GLY A 121 -2.60 -12.19 20.08
C GLY A 121 -1.71 -11.88 18.87
N LEU A 122 -2.20 -11.08 17.91
CA LEU A 122 -1.37 -10.54 16.83
C LEU A 122 -0.79 -9.18 17.23
N SER A 123 0.44 -8.91 16.82
CA SER A 123 1.00 -7.57 16.83
C SER A 123 0.26 -6.67 15.85
N LEU A 124 0.25 -5.35 16.11
CA LEU A 124 -0.48 -4.38 15.29
C LEU A 124 -0.10 -4.45 13.79
N TYR A 125 1.19 -4.62 13.46
CA TYR A 125 1.61 -4.72 12.05
C TYR A 125 1.01 -5.96 11.35
N LYS A 126 0.81 -7.07 12.09
CA LYS A 126 0.13 -8.25 11.57
C LYS A 126 -1.37 -8.03 11.44
N GLN A 127 -1.99 -7.34 12.39
CA GLN A 127 -3.40 -6.97 12.27
C GLN A 127 -3.65 -6.11 11.02
N ILE A 128 -2.86 -5.05 10.83
CA ILE A 128 -2.97 -4.20 9.64
C ILE A 128 -2.60 -4.95 8.35
N TRP A 129 -1.71 -5.93 8.42
CA TRP A 129 -1.45 -6.83 7.30
C TRP A 129 -2.67 -7.70 6.93
N GLU A 130 -3.37 -8.27 7.92
CA GLU A 130 -4.64 -8.97 7.68
C GLU A 130 -5.73 -8.05 7.13
N MET A 131 -5.77 -6.79 7.58
CA MET A 131 -6.63 -5.76 7.00
C MET A 131 -6.33 -5.57 5.51
N GLN A 132 -5.05 -5.43 5.12
CA GLN A 132 -4.66 -5.25 3.72
C GLN A 132 -5.06 -6.45 2.84
N LYS A 133 -4.86 -7.67 3.34
CA LYS A 133 -5.33 -8.91 2.68
C LYS A 133 -6.84 -8.94 2.51
N CYS A 134 -7.57 -8.53 3.54
CA CYS A 134 -9.03 -8.43 3.50
C CYS A 134 -9.49 -7.42 2.45
N ILE A 135 -8.86 -6.24 2.35
CA ILE A 135 -9.20 -5.23 1.35
C ILE A 135 -9.01 -5.81 -0.05
N TYR A 136 -7.81 -6.33 -0.36
CA TYR A 136 -7.51 -6.91 -1.67
C TYR A 136 -8.53 -7.98 -2.11
N LYS A 137 -8.97 -8.81 -1.16
CA LYS A 137 -9.94 -9.89 -1.44
C LYS A 137 -11.34 -9.38 -1.78
N ASN A 138 -11.73 -8.19 -1.31
CA ASN A 138 -13.11 -7.74 -1.35
C ASN A 138 -13.36 -6.52 -2.25
N ILE A 139 -12.32 -5.88 -2.79
CA ILE A 139 -12.46 -4.81 -3.79
C ILE A 139 -12.00 -5.27 -5.18
N PRO A 140 -12.46 -4.64 -6.26
CA PRO A 140 -11.92 -4.88 -7.59
C PRO A 140 -10.40 -4.69 -7.61
N THR A 141 -9.67 -5.55 -8.34
CA THR A 141 -8.20 -5.54 -8.30
C THR A 141 -7.64 -4.24 -8.89
N GLU A 142 -8.33 -3.69 -9.88
CA GLU A 142 -8.04 -2.39 -10.49
C GLU A 142 -8.17 -1.23 -9.52
N ASP A 143 -9.02 -1.36 -8.49
CA ASP A 143 -9.26 -0.34 -7.47
C ASP A 143 -8.39 -0.54 -6.23
N PHE A 144 -7.67 -1.66 -6.13
CA PHE A 144 -6.74 -1.89 -5.03
C PHE A 144 -5.59 -0.89 -5.02
N ILE A 145 -5.38 -0.28 -3.85
CA ILE A 145 -4.40 0.77 -3.65
C ILE A 145 -3.26 0.22 -2.81
N PHE A 146 -2.09 0.12 -3.45
CA PHE A 146 -0.82 -0.14 -2.79
C PHE A 146 0.30 0.45 -3.64
N TYR A 147 1.37 0.92 -3.01
CA TYR A 147 2.39 1.73 -3.67
C TYR A 147 3.72 1.65 -2.95
#